data_AF-A0A645CM81-F1
#
_entry.id   AF-A0A645CM81-F1
#
_cell.length_a   1.000
_cell.length_b   1.000
_cell.length_c   1.000
_cell.angle_alpha   90.00
_cell.angle_beta   90.00
_cell.angle_gamma   90.00
#
_symmetry.space_group_name_H-M   'P 1'
#
loop_
_entity.id
_entity.type
_entity.pdbx_description
1 polymer ?
#
loop_
_entity_poly.entity_id
_entity_poly.type
_entity_poly.pdbx_seq_one_letter_code
_entity_poly.pdbx_strand_id
1 'polypeptide(L)'
;MQITLVCVVTALLAAAVRRGAPEAALLLGLAAAVAAVLALSESLRSLMDFFAELTARTGVSNELFVPLYKTVGIALVVKIGSGLCKDAGAAALSSAVEIAGAVCALLAALPLLQKAMDVLLELMG
;
A
#
# COMPACT_ATOMS: atom_id res chain seq x y z
N MET A 1 -12.12 5.60 11.80
CA MET A 1 -12.97 4.55 12.40
C MET A 1 -14.08 4.05 11.46
N GLN A 2 -14.76 4.92 10.69
CA GLN A 2 -15.82 4.46 9.78
C GLN A 2 -15.32 3.53 8.65
N ILE A 3 -14.11 3.76 8.14
CA ILE A 3 -13.49 2.92 7.09
C ILE A 3 -13.31 1.47 7.54
N THR A 4 -12.83 1.26 8.77
CA THR A 4 -12.61 -0.07 9.35
C THR A 4 -13.94 -0.82 9.49
N LEU A 5 -15.01 -0.12 9.88
CA LEU A 5 -16.34 -0.70 10.03
C LEU A 5 -16.91 -1.15 8.67
N VAL A 6 -16.78 -0.31 7.63
CA VAL A 6 -17.21 -0.66 6.26
C VAL A 6 -16.44 -1.89 5.77
N CYS A 7 -15.10 -1.91 5.90
CA CYS A 7 -14.30 -3.07 5.48
C CYS A 7 -14.70 -4.37 6.22
N VAL A 8 -14.99 -4.30 7.52
CA VAL A 8 -15.41 -5.47 8.31
C VAL A 8 -16.80 -5.95 7.89
N VAL A 9 -17.75 -5.05 7.66
CA VAL A 9 -19.10 -5.41 7.19
C VAL A 9 -19.05 -6.05 5.80
N THR A 10 -18.24 -5.50 4.88
CA THR A 10 -18.06 -6.08 3.54
C THR A 10 -17.40 -7.46 3.61
N ALA A 11 -16.39 -7.64 4.47
CA ALA A 11 -15.74 -8.94 4.67
C ALA A 11 -16.69 -10.00 5.25
N LEU A 12 -17.54 -9.61 6.21
CA LEU A 12 -18.57 -10.48 6.79
C LEU A 12 -19.63 -10.90 5.75
N LEU A 13 -20.08 -9.96 4.90
CA LEU A 13 -21.01 -10.25 3.80
C LEU A 13 -20.38 -11.16 2.74
N ALA A 14 -19.11 -10.94 2.37
CA ALA A 14 -18.37 -11.81 1.47
C ALA A 14 -18.20 -13.24 2.02
N ALA A 15 -17.91 -13.37 3.31
CA ALA A 15 -17.82 -14.66 3.98
C ALA A 15 -19.17 -15.39 4.03
N ALA A 16 -20.28 -14.67 4.19
CA ALA A 16 -21.62 -15.25 4.19
C ALA A 16 -22.04 -15.78 2.80
N VAL A 17 -21.64 -15.10 1.72
CA VAL A 17 -21.97 -15.47 0.33
C VAL A 17 -21.11 -16.64 -0.20
N ARG A 18 -19.91 -16.87 0.36
CA ARG A 18 -18.99 -17.96 -0.03
C ARG A 18 -19.59 -19.37 -0.05
N ARG A 19 -20.68 -19.63 0.67
CA ARG A 19 -21.30 -20.96 0.77
C ARG A 19 -22.11 -21.39 -0.47
N GLY A 20 -22.48 -20.47 -1.36
CA GLY A 20 -23.36 -20.78 -2.51
C GLY A 20 -22.69 -20.71 -3.89
N ALA A 21 -21.69 -19.84 -4.08
CA ALA A 21 -21.03 -19.65 -5.38
C ALA A 21 -19.58 -19.13 -5.20
N PRO A 22 -18.55 -19.97 -5.45
CA PRO A 22 -17.14 -19.58 -5.22
C PRO A 22 -16.66 -18.46 -6.16
N GLU A 23 -17.21 -18.36 -7.37
CA GLU A 23 -16.90 -17.31 -8.34
C GLU A 23 -17.42 -15.93 -7.89
N ALA A 24 -18.65 -15.91 -7.35
CA ALA A 24 -19.25 -14.69 -6.79
C ALA A 24 -18.47 -14.20 -5.56
N ALA A 25 -17.95 -15.12 -4.74
CA ALA A 25 -17.09 -14.79 -3.61
C ALA A 25 -15.77 -14.14 -4.01
N LEU A 26 -15.15 -14.59 -5.11
CA LEU A 26 -13.93 -14.00 -5.63
C LEU A 26 -14.18 -12.56 -6.14
N LEU A 27 -15.28 -12.37 -6.87
CA LEU A 27 -15.70 -11.03 -7.33
C LEU A 27 -16.01 -10.10 -6.15
N LEU A 28 -16.65 -10.61 -5.08
CA LEU A 28 -16.89 -9.82 -3.87
C LEU A 28 -15.59 -9.49 -3.13
N GLY A 29 -14.62 -10.41 -3.08
CA GLY A 29 -13.30 -10.17 -2.52
C GLY A 29 -12.53 -9.08 -3.29
N LEU A 30 -12.58 -9.12 -4.63
CA LEU A 30 -12.01 -8.08 -5.49
C LEU A 30 -12.71 -6.74 -5.27
N ALA A 31 -14.04 -6.72 -5.22
CA ALA A 31 -14.80 -5.51 -4.96
C ALA A 31 -14.47 -4.91 -3.58
N ALA A 32 -14.35 -5.74 -2.54
CA ALA A 32 -13.94 -5.32 -1.20
C ALA A 32 -12.51 -4.77 -1.18
N ALA A 33 -11.58 -5.39 -1.91
CA ALA A 33 -10.22 -4.91 -2.08
C ALA A 33 -10.17 -3.53 -2.75
N VAL A 34 -10.91 -3.34 -3.85
CA VAL A 34 -11.01 -2.04 -4.54
C VAL A 34 -11.63 -0.99 -3.62
N ALA A 35 -12.72 -1.33 -2.92
CA ALA A 35 -13.36 -0.43 -1.97
C ALA A 35 -12.42 -0.03 -0.82
N ALA A 36 -11.62 -0.96 -0.30
CA ALA A 36 -10.61 -0.67 0.71
C ALA A 36 -9.56 0.31 0.18
N VAL A 37 -9.01 0.10 -1.03
CA VAL A 37 -8.05 1.04 -1.65
C VAL A 37 -8.65 2.43 -1.80
N LEU A 38 -9.88 2.52 -2.32
CA LEU A 38 -10.58 3.80 -2.47
C LEU A 38 -10.80 4.48 -1.13
N ALA A 39 -11.15 3.75 -0.08
CA ALA A 39 -11.33 4.32 1.26
C ALA A 39 -9.99 4.79 1.87
N LEU A 40 -8.88 4.10 1.60
CA LEU A 40 -7.55 4.54 2.03
C LEU A 40 -7.04 5.76 1.26
N SER A 41 -7.60 6.06 0.08
CA SER A 41 -7.14 7.19 -0.75
C SER A 41 -7.28 8.55 -0.04
N GLU A 42 -8.34 8.77 0.73
CA GLU A 42 -8.51 9.99 1.53
C GLU A 42 -7.45 10.10 2.64
N SER A 43 -7.13 8.99 3.31
CA SER A 43 -6.11 8.98 4.36
C SER A 43 -4.71 9.22 3.77
N LEU A 44 -4.43 8.64 2.59
CA LEU A 44 -3.21 8.92 1.83
C LEU A 44 -3.12 10.40 1.43
N ARG A 45 -4.23 11.00 1.02
CA ARG A 45 -4.31 12.40 0.62
C ARG A 45 -4.05 13.34 1.81
N SER A 46 -4.63 13.06 2.97
CA SER A 46 -4.36 13.81 4.20
C SER A 46 -2.88 13.74 4.61
N LEU A 47 -2.26 12.56 4.46
CA LEU A 47 -0.81 12.38 4.64
C LEU A 47 -0.01 13.24 3.65
N MET A 48 -0.41 13.26 2.37
CA MET A 48 0.25 14.08 1.34
C MET A 48 0.12 15.58 1.64
N ASP A 49 -1.05 16.04 2.06
CA ASP A 49 -1.29 17.44 2.40
C ASP A 49 -0.43 17.85 3.62
N PHE A 50 -0.30 16.98 4.61
CA PHE A 50 0.58 17.21 5.76
C PHE A 50 2.05 17.35 5.35
N PHE A 51 2.56 16.47 4.49
CA PHE A 51 3.92 16.56 3.99
C PHE A 51 4.14 17.78 3.09
N ALA A 52 3.16 18.16 2.26
CA ALA A 52 3.23 19.37 1.46
C ALA A 52 3.35 20.63 2.34
N GLU A 53 2.60 20.70 3.44
CA GLU A 53 2.71 21.75 4.44
C GLU A 53 4.09 21.76 5.12
N LEU A 54 4.65 20.58 5.45
CA LEU A 54 6.00 20.47 6.00
C LEU A 54 7.07 20.96 5.02
N THR A 55 6.98 20.57 3.74
CA THR A 55 7.88 21.08 2.69
C THR A 55 7.81 22.60 2.58
N ALA A 56 6.60 23.18 2.61
CA ALA A 56 6.40 24.62 2.55
C ALA A 56 7.05 25.36 3.74
N ARG A 57 7.10 24.74 4.93
CA ARG A 57 7.67 25.34 6.14
C ARG A 57 9.16 25.10 6.33
N THR A 58 9.67 23.97 5.87
CA THR A 58 11.04 23.52 6.16
C THR A 58 11.99 23.66 4.97
N GLY A 59 11.47 23.94 3.77
CA GLY A 59 12.26 23.99 2.54
C GLY A 59 12.77 22.62 2.07
N VAL A 60 12.38 21.53 2.73
CA VAL A 60 12.78 20.16 2.38
C VAL A 60 12.14 19.78 1.05
N SER A 61 12.98 19.40 0.07
CA SER A 61 12.52 19.08 -1.28
C SER A 61 11.55 17.90 -1.30
N ASN A 62 10.52 18.01 -2.14
CA ASN A 62 9.51 16.96 -2.31
C ASN A 62 10.12 15.62 -2.77
N GLU A 63 11.35 15.64 -3.29
CA GLU A 63 12.13 14.47 -3.71
C GLU A 63 12.41 13.48 -2.56
N LEU A 64 12.46 13.92 -1.30
CA LEU A 64 12.60 13.01 -0.15
C LEU A 64 11.32 12.24 0.17
N PHE A 65 10.15 12.82 -0.13
CA PHE A 65 8.89 12.18 0.21
C PHE A 65 8.42 11.21 -0.87
N VAL A 66 8.82 11.41 -2.14
CA VAL A 66 8.50 10.51 -3.26
C VAL A 66 8.82 9.03 -2.97
N PRO A 67 10.00 8.66 -2.45
CA PRO A 67 10.32 7.29 -2.06
C PRO A 67 9.38 6.73 -1.00
N LEU A 68 8.98 7.53 -0.01
CA LEU A 68 8.08 7.12 1.07
C LEU A 68 6.68 6.79 0.53
N TYR A 69 6.14 7.63 -0.37
CA TYR A 69 4.85 7.33 -0.99
C TYR A 69 4.90 6.08 -1.87
N LYS A 70 6.00 5.89 -2.62
CA LYS A 70 6.19 4.70 -3.45
C LYS A 70 6.20 3.42 -2.62
N THR A 71 6.90 3.39 -1.48
CA THR A 71 6.94 2.20 -0.62
C THR A 71 5.57 1.90 0.00
N VAL A 72 4.81 2.91 0.44
CA VAL A 72 3.44 2.74 0.93
C VAL A 72 2.53 2.19 -0.16
N GLY A 73 2.61 2.73 -1.38
CA GLY A 73 1.84 2.26 -2.53
C GLY A 73 2.15 0.81 -2.89
N ILE A 74 3.45 0.44 -2.93
CA ILE A 74 3.89 -0.94 -3.16
C ILE A 74 3.33 -1.87 -2.08
N ALA A 75 3.44 -1.50 -0.81
CA ALA A 75 2.94 -2.32 0.29
C ALA A 75 1.43 -2.57 0.21
N LEU A 76 0.65 -1.54 -0.17
CA LEU A 76 -0.80 -1.66 -0.37
C LEU A 76 -1.13 -2.65 -1.49
N VAL A 77 -0.52 -2.48 -2.67
CA VAL A 77 -0.77 -3.36 -3.82
C VAL A 77 -0.37 -4.80 -3.50
N VAL A 78 0.79 -5.00 -2.87
CA VAL A 78 1.30 -6.32 -2.52
C VAL A 78 0.40 -7.02 -1.53
N LYS A 79 -0.02 -6.33 -0.45
CA LYS A 79 -0.86 -6.93 0.60
C LYS A 79 -2.25 -7.33 0.09
N ILE A 80 -2.82 -6.51 -0.79
CA ILE A 80 -4.11 -6.78 -1.42
C ILE A 80 -3.97 -7.91 -2.44
N GLY A 81 -2.98 -7.82 -3.34
CA GLY A 81 -2.75 -8.83 -4.37
C GLY A 81 -2.42 -10.20 -3.77
N SER A 82 -1.55 -10.26 -2.76
CA SER A 82 -1.20 -11.52 -2.10
C SER A 82 -2.39 -12.12 -1.34
N GLY A 83 -3.20 -11.28 -0.69
CA GLY A 83 -4.47 -11.68 -0.08
C GLY A 83 -5.43 -12.30 -1.09
N LEU A 84 -5.63 -11.66 -2.25
CA LEU A 84 -6.47 -12.18 -3.33
C LEU A 84 -5.95 -13.51 -3.88
N CYS A 85 -4.64 -13.65 -4.06
CA CYS A 85 -4.04 -14.92 -4.49
C CYS A 85 -4.28 -16.03 -3.47
N LYS A 86 -4.17 -15.75 -2.16
CA LYS A 86 -4.51 -16.71 -1.10
C LYS A 86 -5.99 -17.09 -1.12
N ASP A 87 -6.88 -16.11 -1.29
CA ASP A 87 -8.32 -16.33 -1.35
C ASP A 87 -8.77 -17.14 -2.58
N ALA A 88 -8.00 -17.08 -3.68
CA ALA A 88 -8.18 -17.90 -4.87
C ALA A 88 -7.59 -19.32 -4.74
N GLY A 89 -6.99 -19.68 -3.61
CA GLY A 89 -6.27 -20.95 -3.42
C GLY A 89 -4.87 -21.00 -4.05
N ALA A 90 -4.39 -19.89 -4.58
CA ALA A 90 -3.10 -19.76 -5.28
C ALA A 90 -1.97 -19.31 -4.33
N ALA A 91 -1.67 -20.12 -3.31
CA ALA A 91 -0.70 -19.77 -2.28
C ALA A 91 0.73 -19.51 -2.82
N ALA A 92 1.18 -20.29 -3.81
CA ALA A 92 2.49 -20.09 -4.44
C ALA A 92 2.60 -18.72 -5.15
N LEU A 93 1.53 -18.30 -5.84
CA LEU A 93 1.45 -16.98 -6.46
C LEU A 93 1.43 -15.86 -5.42
N SER A 94 0.73 -16.05 -4.30
CA SER A 94 0.78 -15.09 -3.19
C SER A 94 2.19 -14.87 -2.67
N SER A 95 2.97 -15.94 -2.47
CA SER A 95 4.35 -15.82 -2.00
C SER A 95 5.24 -15.11 -3.04
N ALA A 96 5.04 -15.38 -4.32
CA ALA A 96 5.75 -14.68 -5.39
C ALA A 96 5.45 -13.18 -5.40
N VAL A 97 4.18 -12.79 -5.21
CA VAL A 97 3.76 -11.38 -5.10
C VAL A 97 4.40 -10.69 -3.89
N GLU A 98 4.47 -11.36 -2.74
CA GLU A 98 5.11 -10.83 -1.53
C GLU A 98 6.61 -10.58 -1.74
N ILE A 99 7.32 -11.53 -2.37
CA ILE A 99 8.75 -11.39 -2.69
C ILE A 99 8.99 -10.26 -3.69
N ALA A 100 8.21 -10.22 -4.79
CA ALA A 100 8.32 -9.14 -5.78
C ALA A 100 8.06 -7.76 -5.13
N GLY A 101 7.09 -7.70 -4.23
CA GLY A 101 6.80 -6.52 -3.43
C GLY A 101 7.98 -6.03 -2.59
N ALA A 102 8.64 -6.96 -1.88
CA ALA A 102 9.81 -6.64 -1.06
C ALA A 102 10.97 -6.08 -1.90
N VAL A 103 11.23 -6.66 -3.07
CA VAL A 103 12.26 -6.18 -4.00
C VAL A 103 11.91 -4.79 -4.53
N CYS A 104 10.65 -4.56 -4.94
CA CYS A 104 10.20 -3.24 -5.39
C CYS A 104 10.31 -2.19 -4.27
N ALA A 105 9.97 -2.54 -3.02
CA ALA A 105 10.09 -1.64 -1.88
C ALA A 105 11.55 -1.26 -1.60
N LEU A 106 12.48 -2.21 -1.70
CA LEU A 106 13.92 -1.96 -1.61
C LEU A 106 14.38 -1.00 -2.71
N LEU A 107 13.99 -1.24 -3.96
CA LEU A 107 14.31 -0.36 -5.10
C LEU A 107 13.73 1.05 -4.92
N ALA A 108 12.54 1.17 -4.33
CA ALA A 108 11.96 2.46 -4.02
C ALA A 108 12.71 3.20 -2.91
N ALA A 109 13.39 2.50 -2.00
CA ALA A 109 14.17 3.09 -0.91
C ALA A 109 15.59 3.56 -1.33
N LEU A 110 16.15 3.03 -2.42
CA LEU A 110 17.46 3.43 -2.97
C LEU A 110 17.69 4.96 -3.09
N PRO A 111 16.78 5.75 -3.70
CA PRO A 111 16.98 7.20 -3.81
C PRO A 111 17.06 7.90 -2.45
N LEU A 112 16.35 7.39 -1.44
CA LEU A 112 16.42 7.93 -0.09
C LEU A 112 17.80 7.66 0.53
N LEU A 113 18.36 6.47 0.30
CA LEU A 113 19.70 6.10 0.74
C LEU A 113 20.78 6.97 0.07
N GLN A 114 20.65 7.24 -1.23
CA GLN A 114 21.57 8.13 -1.96
C GLN A 114 21.59 9.53 -1.36
N LYS A 115 20.41 10.13 -1.13
CA LYS A 115 20.31 11.46 -0.49
C LYS A 115 20.90 11.48 0.92
N ALA A 116 20.69 10.43 1.70
CA ALA A 116 21.29 10.33 3.03
C ALA A 116 22.83 10.26 2.97
N MET A 117 23.39 9.58 1.98
CA MET A 117 24.84 9.52 1.75
C MET A 117 25.41 10.88 1.32
N ASP A 118 24.71 11.61 0.44
CA ASP A 118 25.12 12.95 0.01
C ASP A 118 25.24 13.91 1.21
N VAL A 119 24.23 13.94 2.08
CA VAL A 119 24.23 14.80 3.29
C VAL A 119 25.37 14.43 4.24
N LEU A 120 25.66 13.14 4.43
CA LEU A 120 26.80 12.71 5.25
C LEU A 120 28.14 13.14 4.67
N LEU A 121 28.29 13.11 3.34
CA LEU A 121 29.51 13.55 2.66
C LEU A 121 29.69 15.06 2.74
N GLU A 122 28.61 15.84 2.60
CA GLU A 122 28.64 17.30 2.78
C GLU A 122 29.03 17.73 4.19
N LEU A 123 28.65 16.98 5.23
CA LEU A 123 28.99 17.30 6.62
C LEU A 123 30.43 16.92 7.00
N MET A 124 31.06 16.02 6.24
CA MET A 124 32.47 15.63 6.44
C MET A 124 33.47 16.48 5.64
N GLY A 125 33.01 17.25 4.66
CA GLY A 125 33.81 18.17 3.85
C GLY A 125 33.81 19.59 4.40
#